data_AF-A0A519SSD5-F1
#
_entry.id   AF-A0A519SSD5-F1
#
_cell.length_a   1.000
_cell.length_b   1.000
_cell.length_c   1.000
_cell.angle_alpha   90.00
_cell.angle_beta   90.00
_cell.angle_gamma   90.00
#
_symmetry.space_group_name_H-M   'P 1'
#
loop_
_entity.id
_entity.type
_entity.pdbx_description
1 polymer ?
#
loop_
_entity_poly.entity_id
_entity_poly.type
_entity_poly.pdbx_seq_one_letter_code
_entity_poly.pdbx_strand_id
1 'polypeptide(L)'
;VFTTHATLLGRYLAMNDPAFYDHLMGVNWEAEAKHFNIEPAVKMERAAAHGSHVFTTVSELTVRECIYLLDRIPDAVLPNGLNIERFVALHEFQNLHKLYKDKINEFVMAHFFQSYAFDLDQTLYFFTSGRYEYHNKGFDLTLEALARLNYRLQQSGLEGQIVMFFITKRPYTSINPLVLQSRAQLEEVRQTCRAIEEQVGDRLFYAAAASNDHRLPDLDNMVDDYWKLRYRRGLQSWKTSQLPSVITHNLVDDAGDDILNFVRQANLVNNRHDRVKIVYHPDFVSTTSPLFGMDYGQFVRGCHLGVFPSYYEPWGYTPLECVARGVPAITSDLSGFGDYVQKNVP
;
A
#
# COMPACT_ATOMS: atom_id res chain seq x y z
N VAL A 1 -34.57 -13.05 5.72
CA VAL A 1 -33.30 -13.34 5.01
C VAL A 1 -32.17 -13.13 6.01
N PHE A 2 -31.20 -14.04 6.08
CA PHE A 2 -29.97 -13.87 6.85
C PHE A 2 -28.78 -13.99 5.89
N THR A 3 -27.95 -12.95 5.82
CA THR A 3 -26.73 -12.97 5.00
C THR A 3 -25.53 -12.99 5.93
N THR A 4 -24.68 -14.03 5.85
CA THR A 4 -23.40 -14.00 6.56
C THR A 4 -22.27 -13.55 5.63
N HIS A 5 -21.49 -12.57 6.09
CA HIS A 5 -20.35 -12.02 5.36
C HIS A 5 -19.04 -12.76 5.64
N ALA A 6 -19.02 -13.62 6.66
CA ALA A 6 -17.90 -14.49 7.04
C ALA A 6 -18.42 -15.43 8.13
N THR A 7 -17.88 -16.64 8.25
CA THR A 7 -18.15 -17.45 9.44
C THR A 7 -17.31 -16.97 10.60
N LEU A 8 -17.87 -16.92 11.81
CA LEU A 8 -17.11 -16.53 13.00
C LEU A 8 -15.97 -17.52 13.23
N LEU A 9 -16.28 -18.81 13.21
CA LEU A 9 -15.30 -19.87 13.46
C LEU A 9 -14.23 -19.96 12.36
N GLY A 10 -14.59 -19.73 11.09
CA GLY A 10 -13.64 -19.73 9.97
C GLY A 10 -12.52 -18.69 10.14
N ARG A 11 -12.83 -17.51 10.69
CA ARG A 11 -11.80 -16.49 11.01
C ARG A 11 -10.78 -16.99 12.02
N TYR A 12 -11.24 -17.64 13.09
CA TYR A 12 -10.35 -18.16 14.12
C TYR A 12 -9.52 -19.33 13.61
N LEU A 13 -10.13 -20.24 12.84
CA LEU A 13 -9.43 -21.39 12.28
C LEU A 13 -8.40 -20.97 11.24
N ALA A 14 -8.73 -20.09 10.30
CA ALA A 14 -7.80 -19.64 9.27
C ALA A 14 -6.57 -18.92 9.85
N MET A 15 -6.71 -18.25 11.00
CA MET A 15 -5.57 -17.63 11.70
C MET A 15 -4.63 -18.63 12.37
N ASN A 16 -5.12 -19.83 12.72
CA ASN A 16 -4.38 -20.83 13.50
C ASN A 16 -4.01 -22.08 12.70
N ASP A 17 -4.61 -22.30 11.53
CA ASP A 17 -4.38 -23.44 10.65
C ASP A 17 -3.98 -22.99 9.23
N PRO A 18 -2.68 -23.11 8.87
CA PRO A 18 -2.18 -22.82 7.52
C PRO A 18 -2.82 -23.65 6.39
N ALA A 19 -3.46 -24.77 6.72
CA ALA A 19 -4.15 -25.67 5.79
C ALA A 19 -5.68 -25.70 6.03
N PHE A 20 -6.23 -24.63 6.63
CA PHE A 20 -7.65 -24.47 6.96
C PHE A 20 -8.62 -25.01 5.89
N TYR A 21 -8.47 -24.62 4.62
CA TYR A 21 -9.41 -25.05 3.57
C TYR A 21 -9.32 -26.54 3.23
N ASP A 22 -8.18 -27.19 3.46
CA ASP A 22 -8.00 -28.64 3.28
C ASP A 22 -8.57 -29.42 4.45
N HIS A 23 -8.45 -28.89 5.67
CA HIS A 23 -8.94 -29.55 6.90
C HIS A 23 -10.42 -29.28 7.20
N LEU A 24 -11.05 -28.32 6.51
CA LEU A 24 -12.41 -27.84 6.78
C LEU A 24 -13.46 -28.97 6.94
N MET A 25 -13.35 -30.05 6.15
CA MET A 25 -14.30 -31.17 6.19
C MET A 25 -14.25 -31.97 7.50
N GLY A 26 -13.10 -31.98 8.18
CA GLY A 26 -12.89 -32.73 9.42
C GLY A 26 -13.13 -31.91 10.69
N VAL A 27 -13.49 -30.64 10.57
CA VAL A 27 -13.61 -29.71 11.70
C VAL A 27 -14.84 -30.05 12.54
N ASN A 28 -14.62 -30.31 13.83
CA ASN A 28 -15.71 -30.34 14.81
C ASN A 28 -16.00 -28.92 15.32
N TRP A 29 -17.02 -28.28 14.75
CA TRP A 29 -17.34 -26.89 15.05
C TRP A 29 -17.62 -26.63 16.54
N GLU A 30 -18.21 -27.59 17.27
CA GLU A 30 -18.54 -27.42 18.69
C GLU A 30 -17.28 -27.49 19.56
N ALA A 31 -16.38 -28.44 19.27
CA ALA A 31 -15.11 -28.57 19.99
C ALA A 31 -14.23 -27.32 19.78
N GLU A 32 -14.11 -26.85 18.54
CA GLU A 32 -13.34 -25.66 18.21
C GLU A 32 -13.96 -24.38 18.79
N ALA A 33 -15.28 -24.25 18.77
CA ALA A 33 -15.95 -23.09 19.37
C ALA A 33 -15.74 -23.03 20.89
N LYS A 34 -15.65 -24.19 21.57
CA LYS A 34 -15.26 -24.27 22.99
C LYS A 34 -13.78 -23.95 23.19
N HIS A 35 -12.91 -24.48 22.32
CA HIS A 35 -11.47 -24.22 22.36
C HIS A 35 -11.15 -22.71 22.29
N PHE A 36 -11.77 -22.00 21.35
CA PHE A 36 -11.61 -20.56 21.19
C PHE A 36 -12.49 -19.72 22.15
N ASN A 37 -13.27 -20.34 23.02
CA ASN A 37 -14.18 -19.68 23.96
C ASN A 37 -15.19 -18.71 23.29
N ILE A 38 -15.72 -19.12 22.13
CA ILE A 38 -16.70 -18.35 21.33
C ILE A 38 -18.01 -19.12 21.11
N GLU A 39 -18.21 -20.23 21.83
CA GLU A 39 -19.38 -21.10 21.70
C GLU A 39 -20.73 -20.38 21.67
N PRO A 40 -21.04 -19.40 22.57
CA PRO A 40 -22.33 -18.72 22.51
C PRO A 40 -22.53 -17.96 21.20
N ALA A 41 -21.49 -17.29 20.70
CA ALA A 41 -21.56 -16.50 19.48
C ALA A 41 -21.70 -17.40 18.23
N VAL A 42 -20.97 -18.51 18.17
CA VAL A 42 -21.11 -19.51 17.10
C VAL A 42 -22.51 -20.13 17.12
N LYS A 43 -23.05 -20.44 18.30
CA LYS A 43 -24.43 -20.95 18.42
C LYS A 43 -25.47 -19.94 17.97
N MET A 44 -25.29 -18.66 18.25
CA MET A 44 -26.16 -17.59 17.74
C MET A 44 -26.08 -17.47 16.21
N GLU A 45 -24.88 -17.50 15.64
CA GLU A 45 -24.67 -17.48 14.18
C GLU A 45 -25.36 -18.67 13.51
N ARG A 46 -25.21 -19.88 14.06
CA ARG A 46 -25.89 -21.09 13.60
C ARG A 46 -27.41 -20.98 13.75
N ALA A 47 -27.91 -20.51 14.89
CA ALA A 47 -29.35 -20.34 15.11
C ALA A 47 -29.95 -19.33 14.13
N ALA A 48 -29.26 -18.23 13.82
CA ALA A 48 -29.68 -17.27 12.81
C ALA A 48 -29.64 -17.87 11.40
N ALA A 49 -28.60 -18.64 11.08
CA ALA A 49 -28.51 -19.36 9.81
C ALA A 49 -29.69 -20.31 9.66
N HIS A 50 -29.93 -21.22 10.60
CA HIS A 50 -31.02 -22.21 10.56
C HIS A 50 -32.43 -21.61 10.69
N GLY A 51 -32.61 -20.57 11.50
CA GLY A 51 -33.91 -19.93 11.71
C GLY A 51 -34.37 -19.02 10.58
N SER A 52 -33.52 -18.73 9.60
CA SER A 52 -33.87 -17.85 8.48
C SER A 52 -34.63 -18.59 7.36
N HIS A 53 -35.65 -17.95 6.77
CA HIS A 53 -36.33 -18.51 5.60
C HIS A 53 -35.42 -18.61 4.37
N VAL A 54 -34.49 -17.65 4.24
CA VAL A 54 -33.51 -17.57 3.15
C VAL A 54 -32.18 -17.21 3.78
N PHE A 55 -31.18 -18.04 3.54
CA PHE A 55 -29.81 -17.92 4.02
C PHE A 55 -28.89 -17.63 2.83
N THR A 56 -28.05 -16.60 2.93
CA THR A 56 -27.15 -16.21 1.85
C THR A 56 -25.75 -15.91 2.36
N THR A 57 -24.78 -15.91 1.45
CA THR A 57 -23.38 -15.53 1.73
C THR A 57 -22.89 -14.53 0.68
N VAL A 58 -21.67 -14.03 0.82
CA VAL A 58 -21.09 -13.04 -0.11
C VAL A 58 -20.15 -13.64 -1.17
N SER A 59 -19.75 -14.90 -1.01
CA SER A 59 -18.88 -15.58 -1.98
C SER A 59 -19.06 -17.10 -1.90
N GLU A 60 -18.70 -17.80 -2.98
CA GLU A 60 -18.71 -19.27 -3.04
C GLU A 60 -17.71 -19.91 -2.07
N LEU A 61 -16.63 -19.21 -1.75
CA LEU A 61 -15.70 -19.64 -0.72
C LEU A 61 -16.39 -19.70 0.65
N THR A 62 -17.15 -18.65 0.99
CA THR A 62 -17.94 -18.62 2.23
C THR A 62 -19.09 -19.63 2.20
N VAL A 63 -19.62 -20.00 1.03
CA VAL A 63 -20.57 -21.13 0.91
C VAL A 63 -19.95 -22.41 1.46
N ARG A 64 -18.72 -22.75 1.04
CA ARG A 64 -18.01 -23.95 1.54
C ARG A 64 -17.87 -23.92 3.06
N GLU A 65 -17.47 -22.78 3.62
CA GLU A 65 -17.38 -22.62 5.08
C GLU A 65 -18.72 -22.83 5.79
N CYS A 66 -19.82 -22.27 5.26
CA CYS A 66 -21.13 -22.40 5.87
C CYS A 66 -21.64 -23.86 5.89
N ILE A 67 -21.33 -24.63 4.86
CA ILE A 67 -21.70 -26.05 4.80
C ILE A 67 -21.09 -26.82 5.98
N TYR A 68 -19.79 -26.64 6.24
CA TYR A 68 -19.10 -27.42 7.28
C TYR A 68 -19.21 -26.79 8.67
N LEU A 69 -19.20 -25.46 8.79
CA LEU A 69 -19.15 -24.76 10.07
C LEU A 69 -20.55 -24.37 10.59
N LEU A 70 -21.51 -24.13 9.70
CA LEU A 70 -22.89 -23.79 10.06
C LEU A 70 -23.89 -24.92 9.80
N ASP A 71 -23.48 -25.98 9.09
CA ASP A 71 -24.32 -27.14 8.77
C ASP A 71 -25.60 -26.72 8.03
N ARG A 72 -25.50 -25.70 7.17
CA ARG A 72 -26.59 -25.23 6.32
C ARG A 72 -26.00 -24.74 5.00
N ILE A 73 -26.54 -25.25 3.90
CA ILE A 73 -26.21 -24.77 2.55
C ILE A 73 -26.90 -23.41 2.35
N PRO A 74 -26.18 -22.33 2.02
CA PRO A 74 -26.78 -21.07 1.59
C PRO A 74 -27.62 -21.22 0.33
N ASP A 75 -28.77 -20.55 0.30
CA ASP A 75 -29.74 -20.54 -0.80
C ASP A 75 -29.27 -19.71 -2.01
N ALA A 76 -28.44 -18.67 -1.76
CA ALA A 76 -27.86 -17.84 -2.81
C ALA A 76 -26.57 -17.14 -2.36
N VAL A 77 -25.74 -16.75 -3.32
CA VAL A 77 -24.60 -15.85 -3.12
C VAL A 77 -25.01 -14.43 -3.53
N LEU A 78 -24.72 -13.47 -2.66
CA LEU A 78 -24.95 -12.04 -2.84
C LEU A 78 -23.60 -11.29 -2.82
N PRO A 79 -22.89 -11.24 -3.96
CA PRO A 79 -21.60 -10.56 -4.07
C PRO A 79 -21.70 -9.10 -3.65
N ASN A 80 -20.70 -8.58 -2.94
CA ASN A 80 -20.75 -7.17 -2.53
C ASN A 80 -20.47 -6.25 -3.72
N GLY A 81 -21.46 -5.43 -4.05
CA GLY A 81 -21.32 -4.36 -5.03
C GLY A 81 -20.63 -3.11 -4.47
N LEU A 82 -20.25 -2.22 -5.38
CA LEU A 82 -19.66 -0.92 -5.10
C LEU A 82 -20.34 0.12 -5.98
N ASN A 83 -20.60 1.32 -5.44
CA ASN A 83 -21.15 2.42 -6.26
C ASN A 83 -20.04 3.02 -7.12
N ILE A 84 -19.97 2.58 -8.38
CA ILE A 84 -18.93 2.90 -9.36
C ILE A 84 -18.87 4.40 -9.70
N GLU A 85 -19.97 5.15 -9.62
CA GLU A 85 -20.00 6.59 -9.92
C GLU A 85 -19.02 7.38 -9.05
N ARG A 86 -18.74 6.89 -7.84
CA ARG A 86 -17.78 7.50 -6.92
C ARG A 86 -16.31 7.28 -7.30
N PHE A 87 -16.04 6.34 -8.21
CA PHE A 87 -14.69 5.88 -8.57
C PHE A 87 -14.35 6.13 -10.04
N VAL A 88 -15.36 6.34 -10.89
CA VAL A 88 -15.16 6.57 -12.31
C VAL A 88 -14.73 8.01 -12.58
N ALA A 89 -13.50 8.13 -13.10
CA ALA A 89 -12.99 9.32 -13.76
C ALA A 89 -12.52 8.91 -15.17
N LEU A 90 -13.45 8.44 -16.02
CA LEU A 90 -13.13 7.75 -17.29
C LEU A 90 -12.14 8.51 -18.18
N HIS A 91 -12.28 9.85 -18.28
CA HIS A 91 -11.40 10.69 -19.11
C HIS A 91 -10.25 11.33 -18.33
N GLU A 92 -10.34 11.40 -17.00
CA GLU A 92 -9.34 12.06 -16.15
C GLU A 92 -8.44 11.08 -15.41
N PHE A 93 -8.69 9.76 -15.50
CA PHE A 93 -7.96 8.74 -14.75
C PHE A 93 -6.45 8.84 -14.92
N GLN A 94 -5.97 8.99 -16.15
CA GLN A 94 -4.54 9.10 -16.45
C GLN A 94 -3.93 10.40 -15.88
N ASN A 95 -4.68 11.51 -15.95
CA ASN A 95 -4.24 12.79 -15.39
C ASN A 95 -4.17 12.72 -13.86
N LEU A 96 -5.17 12.11 -13.23
CA LEU A 96 -5.20 11.88 -11.79
C LEU A 96 -4.10 10.92 -11.35
N HIS A 97 -3.84 9.85 -12.11
CA HIS A 97 -2.72 8.95 -11.84
C HIS A 97 -1.40 9.72 -11.83
N LYS A 98 -1.12 10.51 -12.87
CA LYS A 98 0.09 11.35 -12.92
C LYS A 98 0.17 12.31 -11.73
N LEU A 99 -0.90 13.05 -11.46
CA LEU A 99 -0.96 14.01 -10.35
C LEU A 99 -0.66 13.36 -8.99
N TYR A 100 -1.25 12.20 -8.71
CA TYR A 100 -1.04 11.52 -7.43
C TYR A 100 0.28 10.75 -7.39
N LYS A 101 0.75 10.22 -8.53
CA LYS A 101 2.10 9.67 -8.67
C LYS A 101 3.15 10.73 -8.34
N ASP A 102 2.98 11.97 -8.80
CA ASP A 102 3.90 13.06 -8.49
C ASP A 102 3.95 13.35 -6.97
N LYS A 103 2.81 13.30 -6.27
CA LYS A 103 2.83 13.40 -4.80
C LYS A 103 3.53 12.22 -4.12
N ILE A 104 3.41 11.00 -4.65
CA ILE A 104 4.15 9.83 -4.14
C ILE A 104 5.65 10.00 -4.45
N ASN A 105 6.02 10.50 -5.63
CA ASN A 105 7.39 10.84 -5.99
C ASN A 105 8.00 11.81 -4.97
N GLU A 106 7.27 12.84 -4.55
CA GLU A 106 7.74 13.77 -3.51
C GLU A 106 8.05 13.08 -2.18
N PHE A 107 7.17 12.17 -1.74
CA PHE A 107 7.42 11.36 -0.55
C PHE A 107 8.67 10.47 -0.73
N VAL A 108 8.78 9.79 -1.88
CA VAL A 108 9.91 8.88 -2.16
C VAL A 108 11.23 9.63 -2.24
N MET A 109 11.25 10.83 -2.82
CA MET A 109 12.42 11.71 -2.81
C MET A 109 12.84 12.05 -1.37
N ALA A 110 11.89 12.51 -0.54
CA ALA A 110 12.17 12.83 0.86
C ALA A 110 12.68 11.60 1.64
N HIS A 111 12.16 10.42 1.35
CA HIS A 111 12.47 9.21 2.11
C HIS A 111 13.80 8.58 1.70
N PHE A 112 14.10 8.51 0.39
CA PHE A 112 15.25 7.76 -0.15
C PHE A 112 16.42 8.62 -0.59
N PHE A 113 16.16 9.78 -1.22
CA PHE A 113 17.21 10.48 -1.96
C PHE A 113 18.23 11.19 -1.08
N GLN A 114 17.93 11.35 0.21
CA GLN A 114 18.94 11.73 1.21
C GLN A 114 20.12 10.75 1.24
N SER A 115 19.87 9.45 0.99
CA SER A 115 20.87 8.38 1.00
C SER A 115 21.40 8.08 -0.39
N TYR A 116 20.49 7.74 -1.33
CA TYR A 116 20.82 7.47 -2.72
C TYR A 116 19.61 7.74 -3.61
N ALA A 117 19.87 8.27 -4.79
CA ALA A 117 18.84 8.56 -5.78
C ALA A 117 18.68 7.41 -6.79
N PHE A 118 17.51 7.36 -7.41
CA PHE A 118 17.18 6.49 -8.53
C PHE A 118 16.16 7.17 -9.43
N ASP A 119 16.02 6.69 -10.66
CA ASP A 119 15.10 7.27 -11.62
C ASP A 119 13.64 6.94 -11.26
N LEU A 120 12.83 7.97 -11.01
CA LEU A 120 11.42 7.85 -10.66
C LEU A 120 10.54 7.55 -11.87
N ASP A 121 10.98 7.91 -13.09
CA ASP A 121 10.25 7.59 -14.32
C ASP A 121 10.31 6.09 -14.60
N GLN A 122 11.41 5.44 -14.21
CA GLN A 122 11.61 3.99 -14.24
C GLN A 122 11.24 3.31 -12.90
N THR A 123 10.49 3.98 -12.03
CA THR A 123 10.04 3.40 -10.75
C THR A 123 8.55 3.05 -10.76
N LEU A 124 8.23 1.82 -10.36
CA LEU A 124 6.88 1.35 -10.15
C LEU A 124 6.51 1.33 -8.66
N TYR A 125 5.28 1.76 -8.38
CA TYR A 125 4.71 1.81 -7.03
C TYR A 125 3.72 0.69 -6.84
N PHE A 126 4.09 -0.28 -6.00
CA PHE A 126 3.22 -1.37 -5.60
C PHE A 126 2.72 -1.10 -4.19
N PHE A 127 1.55 -1.61 -3.84
CA PHE A 127 1.08 -1.52 -2.47
C PHE A 127 0.24 -2.71 -2.06
N THR A 128 0.24 -2.97 -0.76
CA THR A 128 -0.76 -3.80 -0.09
C THR A 128 -1.37 -3.01 1.05
N SER A 129 -2.64 -3.27 1.35
CA SER A 129 -3.35 -2.56 2.39
C SER A 129 -4.45 -3.39 3.04
N GLY A 130 -4.70 -3.11 4.31
CA GLY A 130 -5.76 -3.80 5.06
C GLY A 130 -5.54 -3.76 6.56
N ARG A 131 -6.31 -4.61 7.26
CA ARG A 131 -6.06 -4.90 8.68
C ARG A 131 -4.73 -5.65 8.82
N TYR A 132 -4.08 -5.51 9.96
CA TYR A 132 -2.88 -6.27 10.27
C TYR A 132 -3.25 -7.73 10.59
N GLU A 133 -3.27 -8.57 9.56
CA GLU A 133 -3.43 -10.01 9.66
C GLU A 133 -2.36 -10.66 8.77
N TYR A 134 -1.18 -10.91 9.35
CA TYR A 134 0.06 -11.23 8.63
C TYR A 134 -0.12 -12.37 7.59
N HIS A 135 -0.75 -13.48 7.98
CA HIS A 135 -1.02 -14.62 7.09
C HIS A 135 -2.31 -14.45 6.29
N ASN A 136 -3.43 -14.06 6.92
CA ASN A 136 -4.72 -13.98 6.21
C ASN A 136 -4.70 -12.98 5.05
N LYS A 137 -4.00 -11.85 5.19
CA LYS A 137 -3.82 -10.86 4.12
C LYS A 137 -2.65 -11.18 3.18
N GLY A 138 -1.91 -12.26 3.44
CA GLY A 138 -0.79 -12.70 2.62
C GLY A 138 0.42 -11.76 2.65
N PHE A 139 0.67 -11.08 3.78
CA PHE A 139 1.85 -10.21 3.90
C PHE A 139 3.14 -11.02 3.89
N ASP A 140 3.13 -12.19 4.51
CA ASP A 140 4.19 -13.20 4.45
C ASP A 140 4.53 -13.61 3.02
N LEU A 141 3.53 -14.03 2.24
CA LEU A 141 3.70 -14.44 0.84
C LEU A 141 4.17 -13.27 -0.03
N THR A 142 3.63 -12.08 0.22
CA THR A 142 4.02 -10.85 -0.49
C THR A 142 5.49 -10.53 -0.24
N LEU A 143 5.95 -10.57 1.00
CA LEU A 143 7.34 -10.28 1.37
C LEU A 143 8.32 -11.30 0.77
N GLU A 144 7.99 -12.59 0.81
CA GLU A 144 8.80 -13.64 0.17
C GLU A 144 8.86 -13.48 -1.35
N ALA A 145 7.72 -13.15 -1.98
CA ALA A 145 7.67 -12.88 -3.42
C ALA A 145 8.53 -11.66 -3.80
N LEU A 146 8.54 -10.60 -2.98
CA LEU A 146 9.35 -9.41 -3.19
C LEU A 146 10.85 -9.70 -3.03
N ALA A 147 11.24 -10.55 -2.08
CA ALA A 147 12.64 -11.00 -1.93
C ALA A 147 13.13 -11.71 -3.20
N ARG A 148 12.33 -12.63 -3.72
CA ARG A 148 12.62 -13.36 -4.97
C ARG A 148 12.62 -12.42 -6.18
N LEU A 149 11.70 -11.46 -6.23
CA LEU A 149 11.64 -10.47 -7.29
C LEU A 149 12.87 -9.56 -7.27
N ASN A 150 13.34 -9.15 -6.09
CA ASN A 150 14.58 -8.37 -5.93
C ASN A 150 15.76 -9.10 -6.56
N TYR A 151 15.94 -10.38 -6.21
CA TYR A 151 16.99 -11.22 -6.78
C TYR A 151 16.86 -11.34 -8.30
N ARG A 152 15.66 -11.65 -8.81
CA ARG A 152 15.41 -11.79 -10.26
C ARG A 152 15.70 -10.50 -11.03
N LEU A 153 15.32 -9.34 -10.49
CA LEU A 153 15.59 -8.03 -11.12
C LEU A 153 17.08 -7.67 -11.12
N GLN A 154 17.82 -8.06 -10.08
CA GLN A 154 19.27 -7.88 -10.06
C GLN A 154 19.98 -8.73 -11.12
N GLN A 155 19.46 -9.93 -11.39
CA GLN A 155 20.04 -10.85 -12.38
C GLN A 155 19.58 -10.58 -13.82
N SER A 156 18.39 -10.00 -14.03
CA SER A 156 17.81 -9.83 -15.37
C SER A 156 18.46 -8.71 -16.19
N GLY A 157 19.19 -7.79 -15.56
CA GLY A 157 19.72 -6.60 -16.21
C GLY A 157 18.65 -5.56 -16.59
N LEU A 158 17.40 -5.75 -16.15
CA LEU A 158 16.33 -4.77 -16.38
C LEU A 158 16.61 -3.48 -15.62
N GLU A 159 16.40 -2.35 -16.29
CA GLU A 159 16.42 -1.02 -15.68
C GLU A 159 15.10 -0.74 -14.95
N GLY A 160 15.13 0.14 -13.96
CA GLY A 160 13.98 0.47 -13.11
C GLY A 160 13.86 -0.24 -11.75
N GLN A 161 13.08 0.34 -10.86
CA GLN A 161 12.95 -0.09 -9.46
C GLN A 161 11.49 -0.25 -9.06
N ILE A 162 11.25 -0.99 -7.99
CA ILE A 162 9.93 -1.14 -7.40
C ILE A 162 10.01 -0.57 -5.98
N VAL A 163 9.07 0.29 -5.62
CA VAL A 163 8.85 0.68 -4.22
C VAL A 163 7.51 0.08 -3.80
N MET A 164 7.57 -0.84 -2.83
CA MET A 164 6.42 -1.50 -2.25
C MET A 164 5.99 -0.81 -0.95
N PHE A 165 4.73 -0.40 -0.90
CA PHE A 165 4.10 0.15 0.29
C PHE A 165 3.28 -0.90 1.05
N PHE A 166 3.54 -1.04 2.34
CA PHE A 166 2.68 -1.80 3.27
C PHE A 166 1.86 -0.80 4.09
N ILE A 167 0.55 -0.71 3.83
CA ILE A 167 -0.37 0.21 4.51
C ILE A 167 -1.29 -0.59 5.44
N THR A 168 -0.94 -0.69 6.72
CA THR A 168 -1.73 -1.46 7.70
C THR A 168 -1.63 -0.84 9.08
N LYS A 169 -2.71 -0.83 9.85
CA LYS A 169 -2.72 -0.13 11.14
C LYS A 169 -2.05 -0.94 12.24
N ARG A 170 -1.05 -0.36 12.93
CA ARG A 170 -0.43 -0.91 14.14
C ARG A 170 -0.30 0.15 15.24
N PRO A 171 -0.22 -0.23 16.52
CA PRO A 171 0.09 0.71 17.59
C PRO A 171 1.49 1.30 17.44
N TYR A 172 1.58 2.63 17.38
CA TYR A 172 2.83 3.39 17.31
C TYR A 172 2.79 4.58 18.30
N THR A 173 3.97 5.11 18.64
CA THR A 173 4.11 6.25 19.57
C THR A 173 4.15 7.58 18.84
N SER A 174 4.90 7.66 17.74
CA SER A 174 5.04 8.84 16.90
C SER A 174 5.47 8.48 15.48
N ILE A 175 5.34 9.42 14.56
CA ILE A 175 6.04 9.35 13.27
C ILE A 175 7.54 9.43 13.56
N ASN A 176 8.34 8.64 12.84
CA ASN A 176 9.79 8.65 13.02
C ASN A 176 10.33 10.08 12.77
N PRO A 177 10.98 10.72 13.77
CA PRO A 177 11.48 12.07 13.64
C PRO A 177 12.44 12.27 12.47
N LEU A 178 13.22 11.24 12.11
CA LEU A 178 14.14 11.30 10.97
C LEU A 178 13.41 11.43 9.63
N VAL A 179 12.26 10.76 9.49
CA VAL A 179 11.43 10.84 8.29
C VAL A 179 10.81 12.24 8.17
N LEU A 180 10.31 12.80 9.28
CA LEU A 180 9.78 14.16 9.31
C LEU A 180 10.86 15.20 9.02
N GLN A 181 12.03 15.06 9.62
CA GLN A 181 13.16 15.97 9.43
C GLN A 181 13.63 15.98 7.98
N SER A 182 13.82 14.80 7.37
CA SER A 182 14.25 14.72 5.96
C SER A 182 13.24 15.41 5.03
N ARG A 183 11.93 15.20 5.26
CA ARG A 183 10.89 15.88 4.49
C ARG A 183 10.95 17.39 4.66
N ALA A 184 11.08 17.88 5.89
CA ALA A 184 11.15 19.32 6.17
C ALA A 184 12.37 19.96 5.49
N GLN A 185 13.53 19.30 5.51
CA GLN A 185 14.74 19.76 4.83
C GLN A 185 14.56 19.78 3.31
N LEU A 186 13.94 18.75 2.72
CA LEU A 186 13.65 18.73 1.28
C LEU A 186 12.70 19.86 0.87
N GLU A 187 11.71 20.18 1.71
CA GLU A 187 10.81 21.31 1.48
C GLU A 187 11.55 22.66 1.54
N GLU A 188 12.54 22.83 2.43
CA GLU A 188 13.39 24.02 2.43
C GLU A 188 14.23 24.14 1.16
N VAL A 189 14.78 23.02 0.67
CA VAL A 189 15.51 22.99 -0.61
C VAL A 189 14.57 23.40 -1.75
N ARG A 190 13.32 22.88 -1.76
CA ARG A 190 12.31 23.26 -2.75
C ARG A 190 11.96 24.74 -2.72
N GLN A 191 11.77 25.32 -1.53
CA GLN A 191 11.52 26.76 -1.36
C GLN A 191 12.70 27.60 -1.88
N THR A 192 13.92 27.13 -1.63
CA THR A 192 15.13 27.77 -2.17
C THR A 192 15.16 27.73 -3.69
N CYS A 193 14.81 26.59 -4.31
CA CYS A 193 14.70 26.48 -5.78
C CYS A 193 13.65 27.45 -6.35
N ARG A 194 12.47 27.57 -5.72
CA ARG A 194 11.43 28.50 -6.16
C ARG A 194 11.85 29.96 -6.08
N ALA A 195 12.56 30.35 -5.02
CA ALA A 195 13.07 31.71 -4.88
C ALA A 195 14.15 32.03 -5.95
N ILE A 196 14.98 31.05 -6.30
CA ILE A 196 15.93 31.16 -7.40
C ILE A 196 15.18 31.31 -8.74
N GLU A 197 14.16 30.49 -8.98
CA GLU A 197 13.34 30.54 -10.19
C GLU A 197 12.69 31.91 -10.38
N GLU A 198 12.09 32.47 -9.34
CA GLU A 198 11.47 33.80 -9.35
C GLU A 198 12.50 34.90 -9.67
N GLN A 199 13.66 34.89 -8.97
CA GLN A 199 14.73 35.85 -9.21
C GLN A 199 15.29 35.78 -10.64
N VAL A 200 15.55 34.56 -11.13
CA VAL A 200 16.06 34.35 -12.49
C VAL A 200 15.02 34.77 -13.51
N GLY A 201 13.74 34.48 -13.27
CA GLY A 201 12.63 34.91 -14.13
C GLY A 201 12.56 36.42 -14.30
N ASP A 202 12.60 37.17 -13.19
CA ASP A 202 12.57 38.64 -13.22
C ASP A 202 13.77 39.25 -13.95
N ARG A 203 14.98 38.74 -13.65
CA ARG A 203 16.22 39.21 -14.29
C ARG A 203 16.28 38.87 -15.77
N LEU A 204 15.83 37.68 -16.12
CA LEU A 204 15.75 37.23 -17.51
C LEU A 204 14.77 38.09 -18.31
N PHE A 205 13.60 38.40 -17.74
CA PHE A 205 12.61 39.26 -18.37
C PHE A 205 13.15 40.67 -18.61
N TYR A 206 13.78 41.27 -17.59
CA TYR A 206 14.41 42.58 -17.72
C TYR A 206 15.51 42.59 -18.78
N ALA A 207 16.40 41.59 -18.75
CA ALA A 207 17.49 41.46 -19.73
C ALA A 207 16.95 41.31 -21.16
N ALA A 208 15.89 40.51 -21.36
CA ALA A 208 15.25 40.34 -22.65
C ALA A 208 14.60 41.64 -23.17
N ALA A 209 14.01 42.45 -22.29
CA ALA A 209 13.38 43.71 -22.65
C ALA A 209 14.40 44.84 -22.94
N ALA A 210 15.53 44.84 -22.23
CA ALA A 210 16.55 45.90 -22.33
C ALA A 210 17.62 45.63 -23.40
N SER A 211 17.84 44.36 -23.76
CA SER A 211 18.91 43.96 -24.68
C SER A 211 18.47 44.01 -26.14
N ASN A 212 19.38 44.45 -27.01
CA ASN A 212 19.25 44.28 -28.47
C ASN A 212 19.82 42.94 -28.97
N ASP A 213 20.44 42.15 -28.07
CA ASP A 213 20.89 40.79 -28.35
C ASP A 213 19.75 39.80 -28.11
N HIS A 214 19.43 39.00 -29.12
CA HIS A 214 18.34 38.01 -29.08
C HIS A 214 18.74 36.66 -28.47
N ARG A 215 19.99 36.51 -28.00
CA ARG A 215 20.47 35.27 -27.37
C ARG A 215 20.02 35.17 -25.92
N LEU A 216 19.79 33.94 -25.46
CA LEU A 216 19.53 33.66 -24.04
C LEU A 216 20.77 34.03 -23.21
N PRO A 217 20.65 34.90 -22.20
CA PRO A 217 21.74 35.22 -21.30
C PRO A 217 22.19 34.01 -20.48
N ASP A 218 23.40 34.07 -19.93
CA ASP A 218 23.89 33.06 -19.00
C ASP A 218 23.13 33.15 -17.66
N LEU A 219 22.31 32.12 -17.40
CA LEU A 219 21.44 32.05 -16.23
C LEU A 219 22.22 31.89 -14.92
N ASP A 220 23.44 31.33 -14.94
CA ASP A 220 24.21 31.15 -13.70
C ASP A 220 24.62 32.51 -13.11
N ASN A 221 24.83 33.52 -13.96
CA ASN A 221 25.13 34.88 -13.53
C ASN A 221 23.89 35.62 -13.00
N MET A 222 22.69 35.08 -13.22
CA MET A 222 21.44 35.67 -12.73
C MET A 222 21.09 35.19 -11.32
N VAL A 223 21.74 34.15 -10.80
CA VAL A 223 21.52 33.66 -9.44
C VAL A 223 22.49 34.32 -8.47
N ASP A 224 21.98 34.96 -7.42
CA ASP A 224 22.83 35.59 -6.41
C ASP A 224 23.66 34.58 -5.61
N ASP A 225 24.87 34.98 -5.21
CA ASP A 225 25.78 34.18 -4.39
C ASP A 225 25.13 33.70 -3.08
N TYR A 226 24.23 34.50 -2.51
CA TYR A 226 23.41 34.11 -1.35
C TYR A 226 22.62 32.83 -1.63
N TRP A 227 21.92 32.76 -2.76
CA TRP A 227 21.11 31.61 -3.13
C TRP A 227 21.95 30.39 -3.50
N LYS A 228 23.06 30.60 -4.24
CA LYS A 228 24.03 29.53 -4.54
C LYS A 228 24.55 28.90 -3.24
N LEU A 229 24.92 29.73 -2.26
CA LEU A 229 25.41 29.27 -0.96
C LEU A 229 24.31 28.55 -0.16
N ARG A 230 23.10 29.11 -0.09
CA ARG A 230 21.97 28.53 0.63
C ARG A 230 21.57 27.17 0.06
N TYR A 231 21.46 27.06 -1.27
CA TYR A 231 21.18 25.82 -1.97
C TYR A 231 22.23 24.74 -1.64
N ARG A 232 23.51 25.07 -1.77
CA ARG A 232 24.60 24.14 -1.48
C ARG A 232 24.59 23.66 -0.03
N ARG A 233 24.36 24.56 0.94
CA ARG A 233 24.27 24.21 2.37
C ARG A 233 23.06 23.34 2.68
N GLY A 234 21.90 23.65 2.11
CA GLY A 234 20.68 22.86 2.27
C GLY A 234 20.83 21.44 1.72
N LEU A 235 21.46 21.28 0.55
CA LEU A 235 21.76 19.94 0.02
C LEU A 235 22.75 19.18 0.90
N GLN A 236 23.82 19.84 1.36
CA GLN A 236 24.83 19.20 2.19
C GLN A 236 24.26 18.72 3.53
N SER A 237 23.34 19.47 4.15
CA SER A 237 22.70 19.10 5.41
C SER A 237 21.63 18.00 5.25
N TRP A 238 21.03 17.89 4.06
CA TRP A 238 20.00 16.90 3.77
C TRP A 238 20.57 15.52 3.42
N LYS A 239 21.79 15.43 2.84
CA LYS A 239 22.40 14.15 2.48
C LYS A 239 22.88 13.38 3.72
N THR A 240 22.72 12.06 3.70
CA THR A 240 23.15 11.13 4.76
C THR A 240 23.78 9.86 4.19
N SER A 241 24.63 9.20 4.98
CA SER A 241 25.17 7.86 4.65
C SER A 241 24.32 6.72 5.22
N GLN A 242 23.33 7.03 6.05
CA GLN A 242 22.40 6.03 6.61
C GLN A 242 21.46 5.50 5.52
N LEU A 243 21.00 4.25 5.66
CA LEU A 243 20.02 3.69 4.76
C LEU A 243 18.63 4.28 4.99
N PRO A 244 17.78 4.39 3.95
CA PRO A 244 16.39 4.79 4.10
C PRO A 244 15.63 3.81 5.00
N SER A 245 14.96 4.33 6.03
CA SER A 245 14.19 3.49 6.96
C SER A 245 13.14 2.65 6.24
N VAL A 246 12.98 1.38 6.63
CA VAL A 246 11.89 0.55 6.09
C VAL A 246 10.54 1.05 6.60
N ILE A 247 10.48 1.57 7.83
CA ILE A 247 9.23 2.00 8.48
C ILE A 247 9.18 3.51 8.69
N THR A 248 7.97 4.07 8.61
CA THR A 248 7.72 5.51 8.73
C THR A 248 7.41 5.99 10.17
N HIS A 249 7.07 5.07 11.08
CA HIS A 249 6.69 5.38 12.47
C HIS A 249 7.49 4.53 13.46
N ASN A 250 7.48 4.96 14.73
CA ASN A 250 8.05 4.21 15.84
C ASN A 250 6.97 3.31 16.46
N LEU A 251 6.98 2.02 16.14
CA LEU A 251 6.03 1.05 16.70
C LEU A 251 6.18 0.94 18.23
N VAL A 252 5.07 0.61 18.90
CA VAL A 252 5.10 0.26 20.33
C VAL A 252 5.86 -1.04 20.56
N ASP A 253 5.63 -2.03 19.70
CA ASP A 253 6.34 -3.31 19.68
C ASP A 253 6.93 -3.56 18.29
N ASP A 254 8.15 -3.06 18.12
CA ASP A 254 8.93 -3.17 16.88
C ASP A 254 9.65 -4.53 16.75
N ALA A 255 10.02 -5.14 17.87
CA ALA A 255 10.72 -6.42 17.91
C ALA A 255 9.77 -7.61 17.66
N GLY A 256 8.50 -7.49 18.04
CA GLY A 256 7.46 -8.48 17.78
C GLY A 256 6.71 -8.30 16.45
N ASP A 257 7.09 -7.34 15.60
CA ASP A 257 6.39 -7.10 14.32
C ASP A 257 6.91 -8.04 13.21
N ASP A 258 6.02 -8.87 12.67
CA ASP A 258 6.36 -9.92 11.69
C ASP A 258 6.92 -9.34 10.38
N ILE A 259 6.35 -8.22 9.90
CA ILE A 259 6.82 -7.56 8.67
C ILE A 259 8.26 -7.09 8.86
N LEU A 260 8.54 -6.40 9.97
CA LEU A 260 9.88 -5.91 10.27
C LEU A 260 10.88 -7.05 10.48
N ASN A 261 10.48 -8.11 11.18
CA ASN A 261 11.33 -9.27 11.42
C ASN A 261 11.70 -9.99 10.13
N PHE A 262 10.73 -10.20 9.23
CA PHE A 262 11.01 -10.77 7.91
C PHE A 262 11.98 -9.88 7.13
N VAL A 263 11.74 -8.57 7.06
CA VAL A 263 12.59 -7.65 6.29
C VAL A 263 14.04 -7.65 6.80
N ARG A 264 14.23 -7.72 8.12
CA ARG A 264 15.56 -7.86 8.74
C ARG A 264 16.21 -9.19 8.36
N GLN A 265 15.48 -10.30 8.46
CA GLN A 265 15.98 -11.64 8.17
C GLN A 265 16.35 -11.80 6.69
N ALA A 266 15.53 -11.28 5.78
CA ALA A 266 15.75 -11.32 4.34
C ALA A 266 16.73 -10.24 3.84
N ASN A 267 17.24 -9.37 4.72
CA ASN A 267 18.10 -8.24 4.40
C ASN A 267 17.51 -7.28 3.34
N LEU A 268 16.18 -7.14 3.29
CA LEU A 268 15.48 -6.19 2.40
C LEU A 268 15.37 -4.79 3.04
N VAL A 269 16.45 -4.33 3.63
CA VAL A 269 16.51 -3.11 4.45
C VAL A 269 16.76 -1.83 3.63
N ASN A 270 16.30 -1.81 2.38
CA ASN A 270 16.52 -0.73 1.41
C ASN A 270 18.00 -0.44 1.13
N ASN A 271 18.80 -1.48 0.89
CA ASN A 271 20.17 -1.29 0.44
C ASN A 271 20.21 -0.61 -0.94
N ARG A 272 21.29 0.08 -1.27
CA ARG A 272 21.42 0.77 -2.58
C ARG A 272 21.27 -0.20 -3.77
N HIS A 273 21.78 -1.42 -3.63
CA HIS A 273 21.74 -2.45 -4.68
C HIS A 273 20.38 -3.15 -4.80
N ASP A 274 19.49 -3.02 -3.82
CA ASP A 274 18.14 -3.58 -3.90
C ASP A 274 17.37 -2.91 -5.03
N ARG A 275 16.73 -3.70 -5.89
CA ARG A 275 15.83 -3.24 -6.95
C ARG A 275 14.39 -3.12 -6.45
N VAL A 276 14.07 -3.79 -5.35
CA VAL A 276 12.81 -3.66 -4.63
C VAL A 276 13.07 -2.95 -3.31
N LYS A 277 12.38 -1.82 -3.09
CA LYS A 277 12.40 -1.03 -1.86
C LYS A 277 11.10 -1.26 -1.10
N ILE A 278 11.17 -1.20 0.23
CA ILE A 278 10.02 -1.39 1.12
C ILE A 278 9.79 -0.13 1.94
N VAL A 279 8.54 0.31 1.98
CA VAL A 279 8.04 1.37 2.85
C VAL A 279 6.84 0.84 3.63
N TYR A 280 7.04 0.60 4.92
CA TYR A 280 6.01 0.22 5.86
C TYR A 280 5.42 1.47 6.54
N HIS A 281 4.13 1.69 6.30
CA HIS A 281 3.33 2.74 6.89
C HIS A 281 2.27 2.16 7.81
N PRO A 282 2.54 2.13 9.14
CA PRO A 282 1.69 1.46 10.12
C PRO A 282 0.40 2.24 10.50
N ASP A 283 -0.14 3.07 9.61
CA ASP A 283 -1.38 3.82 9.80
C ASP A 283 -2.16 3.96 8.49
N PHE A 284 -3.39 4.48 8.56
CA PHE A 284 -4.16 4.78 7.35
C PHE A 284 -3.68 6.05 6.66
N VAL A 285 -3.63 6.01 5.32
CA VAL A 285 -3.31 7.18 4.51
C VAL A 285 -4.41 8.23 4.68
N SER A 286 -4.02 9.40 5.17
CA SER A 286 -4.92 10.52 5.47
C SER A 286 -4.35 11.83 4.91
N THR A 287 -5.24 12.73 4.49
CA THR A 287 -4.88 14.08 4.04
C THR A 287 -4.23 14.91 5.14
N THR A 288 -4.51 14.60 6.41
CA THR A 288 -3.90 15.25 7.58
C THR A 288 -2.51 14.70 7.90
N SER A 289 -2.11 13.56 7.32
CA SER A 289 -0.79 12.99 7.54
C SER A 289 0.27 13.88 6.89
N PRO A 290 1.31 14.30 7.63
CA PRO A 290 2.39 15.10 7.08
C PRO A 290 3.28 14.30 6.12
N LEU A 291 3.03 13.01 5.88
CA LEU A 291 3.86 12.16 5.00
C LEU A 291 3.35 12.05 3.57
N PHE A 292 2.05 11.87 3.35
CA PHE A 292 1.52 11.71 1.99
C PHE A 292 0.70 12.92 1.51
N GLY A 293 0.03 13.65 2.41
CA GLY A 293 -0.80 14.81 2.02
C GLY A 293 -1.89 14.45 1.00
N MET A 294 -2.45 13.24 1.10
CA MET A 294 -3.48 12.70 0.21
C MET A 294 -4.35 11.69 0.96
N ASP A 295 -5.55 11.41 0.46
CA ASP A 295 -6.38 10.33 0.99
C ASP A 295 -6.02 8.96 0.39
N TYR A 296 -6.58 7.89 0.97
CA TYR A 296 -6.35 6.53 0.50
C TYR A 296 -6.72 6.31 -0.98
N GLY A 297 -7.82 6.88 -1.46
CA GLY A 297 -8.24 6.73 -2.84
C GLY A 297 -7.28 7.41 -3.83
N GLN A 298 -6.74 8.56 -3.45
CA GLN A 298 -5.70 9.28 -4.19
C GLN A 298 -4.40 8.47 -4.23
N PHE A 299 -3.98 7.91 -3.09
CA PHE A 299 -2.81 7.04 -3.00
C PHE A 299 -2.92 5.82 -3.91
N VAL A 300 -4.06 5.12 -3.87
CA VAL A 300 -4.33 3.98 -4.76
C VAL A 300 -4.16 4.40 -6.22
N ARG A 301 -4.77 5.51 -6.64
CA ARG A 301 -4.67 6.02 -8.01
C ARG A 301 -3.24 6.37 -8.43
N GLY A 302 -2.41 6.85 -7.51
CA GLY A 302 -1.00 7.15 -7.79
C GLY A 302 -0.11 5.90 -7.89
N CYS A 303 -0.57 4.76 -7.39
CA CYS A 303 0.14 3.49 -7.50
C CYS A 303 -0.07 2.82 -8.87
N HIS A 304 0.80 1.85 -9.16
CA HIS A 304 0.80 1.10 -10.43
C HIS A 304 0.19 -0.30 -10.26
N LEU A 305 0.26 -0.90 -9.07
CA LEU A 305 -0.25 -2.25 -8.80
C LEU A 305 -0.65 -2.43 -7.33
N GLY A 306 -1.85 -2.95 -7.08
CA GLY A 306 -2.24 -3.47 -5.78
C GLY A 306 -1.90 -4.97 -5.65
N VAL A 307 -1.40 -5.42 -4.50
CA VAL A 307 -0.98 -6.80 -4.26
C VAL A 307 -1.69 -7.34 -3.01
N PHE A 308 -2.68 -8.20 -3.21
CA PHE A 308 -3.57 -8.73 -2.15
C PHE A 308 -3.73 -10.26 -2.24
N PRO A 309 -2.67 -11.04 -2.05
CA PRO A 309 -2.73 -12.49 -2.15
C PRO A 309 -3.28 -13.10 -0.85
N SER A 310 -4.49 -12.69 -0.47
CA SER A 310 -5.11 -13.08 0.79
C SER A 310 -5.34 -14.59 0.88
N TYR A 311 -5.03 -15.18 2.02
CA TYR A 311 -5.37 -16.57 2.32
C TYR A 311 -6.82 -16.71 2.81
N TYR A 312 -7.28 -15.78 3.65
CA TYR A 312 -8.66 -15.78 4.15
C TYR A 312 -9.30 -14.40 3.93
N GLU A 313 -10.13 -14.31 2.90
CA GLU A 313 -10.82 -13.07 2.54
C GLU A 313 -12.24 -13.38 2.04
N PRO A 314 -13.28 -13.26 2.89
CA PRO A 314 -14.64 -13.62 2.51
C PRO A 314 -15.17 -12.88 1.27
N TRP A 315 -14.70 -11.65 1.05
CA TRP A 315 -14.95 -10.90 -0.18
C TRP A 315 -13.67 -10.28 -0.73
N GLY A 316 -13.16 -9.20 -0.14
CA GLY A 316 -12.00 -8.48 -0.66
C GLY A 316 -12.39 -7.17 -1.31
N TYR A 317 -12.78 -6.19 -0.48
CA TYR A 317 -13.08 -4.84 -0.96
C TYR A 317 -11.86 -4.15 -1.54
N THR A 318 -10.67 -4.38 -0.98
CA THR A 318 -9.44 -3.71 -1.40
C THR A 318 -9.09 -3.94 -2.88
N PRO A 319 -9.00 -5.19 -3.40
CA PRO A 319 -8.76 -5.41 -4.83
C PRO A 319 -9.90 -4.88 -5.70
N LEU A 320 -11.17 -5.03 -5.29
CA LEU A 320 -12.32 -4.45 -6.00
C LEU A 320 -12.20 -2.92 -6.15
N GLU A 321 -11.84 -2.26 -5.05
CA GLU A 321 -11.61 -0.82 -4.98
C GLU A 321 -10.43 -0.34 -5.82
N CYS A 322 -9.38 -1.17 -5.98
CA CYS A 322 -8.25 -0.89 -6.87
C CYS A 322 -8.70 -0.90 -8.33
N VAL A 323 -9.37 -1.99 -8.73
CA VAL A 323 -9.85 -2.17 -10.11
C VAL A 323 -10.87 -1.09 -10.46
N ALA A 324 -11.79 -0.77 -9.55
CA ALA A 324 -12.77 0.31 -9.74
C ALA A 324 -12.11 1.68 -9.95
N ARG A 325 -10.88 1.88 -9.44
CA ARG A 325 -10.10 3.11 -9.64
C ARG A 325 -9.22 3.07 -10.87
N GLY A 326 -9.21 1.99 -11.66
CA GLY A 326 -8.36 1.83 -12.85
C GLY A 326 -6.97 1.28 -12.56
N VAL A 327 -6.73 0.77 -11.35
CA VAL A 327 -5.41 0.25 -10.94
C VAL A 327 -5.44 -1.28 -10.97
N PRO A 328 -4.52 -1.94 -11.67
CA PRO A 328 -4.40 -3.39 -11.66
C PRO A 328 -4.23 -3.94 -10.24
N ALA A 329 -4.75 -5.13 -9.99
CA ALA A 329 -4.62 -5.81 -8.70
C ALA A 329 -4.28 -7.28 -8.87
N ILE A 330 -3.36 -7.79 -8.03
CA ILE A 330 -3.14 -9.21 -7.81
C ILE A 330 -4.01 -9.65 -6.64
N THR A 331 -4.75 -10.75 -6.81
CA THR A 331 -5.56 -11.36 -5.76
C THR A 331 -5.44 -12.89 -5.82
N SER A 332 -6.14 -13.61 -4.94
CA SER A 332 -6.13 -15.07 -4.85
C SER A 332 -7.51 -15.66 -5.18
N ASP A 333 -7.52 -16.91 -5.64
CA ASP A 333 -8.72 -17.75 -5.74
C ASP A 333 -9.33 -18.10 -4.37
N LEU A 334 -8.55 -17.94 -3.30
CA LEU A 334 -9.00 -17.99 -1.90
C LEU A 334 -9.57 -16.65 -1.37
N SER A 335 -9.82 -15.69 -2.25
CA SER A 335 -10.58 -14.48 -1.93
C SER A 335 -11.92 -14.49 -2.65
N GLY A 336 -12.98 -14.02 -1.98
CA GLY A 336 -14.32 -13.99 -2.59
C GLY A 336 -14.39 -13.17 -3.89
N PHE A 337 -13.62 -12.08 -3.98
CA PHE A 337 -13.49 -11.24 -5.17
C PHE A 337 -12.70 -11.96 -6.27
N GLY A 338 -11.59 -12.61 -5.93
CA GLY A 338 -10.81 -13.37 -6.90
C GLY A 338 -11.58 -14.54 -7.51
N ASP A 339 -12.26 -15.33 -6.67
CA ASP A 339 -13.16 -16.41 -7.13
C ASP A 339 -14.30 -15.86 -8.01
N TYR A 340 -14.89 -14.72 -7.63
CA TYR A 340 -15.92 -14.05 -8.42
C TYR A 340 -15.39 -13.64 -9.80
N VAL A 341 -14.23 -12.99 -9.85
CA VAL A 341 -13.60 -12.55 -11.11
C VAL A 341 -13.28 -13.75 -11.99
N GLN A 342 -12.68 -14.81 -11.45
CA GLN A 342 -12.33 -16.02 -12.22
C GLN A 342 -13.54 -16.68 -12.89
N LYS A 343 -14.72 -16.59 -12.28
CA LYS A 343 -15.97 -17.17 -12.81
C LYS A 343 -16.72 -16.26 -13.77
N ASN A 344 -16.61 -14.95 -13.60
CA ASN A 344 -17.48 -13.98 -14.28
C ASN A 344 -16.75 -13.07 -15.28
N VAL A 345 -15.42 -12.97 -15.20
CA VAL A 345 -14.60 -12.14 -16.07
C VAL A 345 -13.75 -13.07 -16.96
N PRO A 346 -13.93 -13.02 -18.29
CA PRO A 346 -13.30 -13.94 -19.23
C PRO A 346 -11.79 -13.74 -19.43
#